data_AF-A0A349X7T6-F1
#
_entry.id   AF-A0A349X7T6-F1
#
_cell.length_a   1.000
_cell.length_b   1.000
_cell.length_c   1.000
_cell.angle_alpha   90.00
_cell.angle_beta   90.00
_cell.angle_gamma   90.00
#
_symmetry.space_group_name_H-M   'P 1'
#
loop_
_entity.id
_entity.type
_entity.pdbx_description
1 polymer ?
#
loop_
_entity_poly.entity_id
_entity_poly.type
_entity_poly.pdbx_seq_one_letter_code
_entity_poly.pdbx_strand_id
1 'polypeptide(L)'
;MKYLPALSTPRFVRAVPDKIKHHIREKAIDRARTRIAIAGSDPAKLSQQDLEILVKQEEDVIKSSMKEKGVLAVLALLGINLFG
;
A
#
# COMPACT_ATOMS: atom_id res chain seq x y z
N MET A 1 -18.88 12.67 35.53
CA MET A 1 -17.98 12.48 34.38
C MET A 1 -18.68 11.63 33.34
N LYS A 2 -19.06 12.20 32.19
CA LYS A 2 -19.85 11.54 31.15
C LYS A 2 -18.86 11.04 30.09
N TYR A 3 -18.69 9.73 29.97
CA TYR A 3 -17.80 9.14 28.97
C TYR A 3 -18.36 9.40 27.57
N LEU A 4 -17.52 9.90 26.66
CA LEU A 4 -17.85 10.07 25.25
C LEU A 4 -17.79 8.70 24.55
N PRO A 5 -18.79 8.32 23.74
CA PRO A 5 -18.74 7.06 23.00
C PRO A 5 -17.67 7.14 21.91
N ALA A 6 -16.88 6.07 21.76
CA ALA A 6 -15.92 5.91 20.69
C ALA A 6 -16.61 6.08 19.33
N LEU A 7 -16.11 7.02 18.52
CA LEU A 7 -16.63 7.31 17.19
C LEU A 7 -16.60 6.04 16.32
N SER A 8 -17.77 5.49 16.02
CA SER A 8 -17.95 4.37 15.11
C SER A 8 -17.65 4.84 13.69
N THR A 9 -16.55 4.38 13.11
CA THR A 9 -16.21 4.66 11.72
C THR A 9 -17.26 4.04 10.79
N PRO A 10 -17.76 4.78 9.78
CA PRO A 10 -18.84 4.30 8.93
C PRO A 10 -18.41 3.05 8.15
N ARG A 11 -19.32 2.06 8.11
CA ARG A 11 -19.17 0.72 7.48
C ARG A 11 -18.78 0.73 5.99
N PHE A 12 -18.81 1.90 5.35
CA PHE A 12 -18.46 2.09 3.94
C PHE A 12 -16.96 2.02 3.64
N VAL A 13 -16.08 2.11 4.65
CA VAL A 13 -14.65 1.86 4.47
C VAL A 13 -14.43 0.33 4.51
N ARG A 14 -14.87 -0.36 3.46
CA ARG A 14 -14.59 -1.80 3.31
C ARG A 14 -13.07 -2.00 3.33
N ALA A 15 -12.62 -2.96 4.14
CA ALA A 15 -11.25 -3.44 4.09
C ALA A 15 -10.94 -3.94 2.66
N VAL A 16 -9.71 -3.72 2.20
CA VAL A 16 -9.21 -4.26 0.93
C VAL A 16 -9.48 -5.78 0.91
N PRO A 17 -10.12 -6.34 -0.13
CA PRO A 17 -10.35 -7.78 -0.23
C PRO A 17 -9.05 -8.58 -0.08
N ASP A 18 -9.11 -9.73 0.56
CA ASP A 18 -7.90 -10.52 0.86
C ASP A 18 -7.15 -10.97 -0.41
N LYS A 19 -7.88 -11.20 -1.51
CA LYS A 19 -7.28 -11.44 -2.84
C LYS A 19 -6.40 -10.28 -3.29
N ILE A 20 -6.87 -9.04 -3.11
CA ILE A 20 -6.09 -7.85 -3.47
C ILE A 20 -4.90 -7.69 -2.52
N LYS A 21 -5.07 -7.96 -1.21
CA LYS A 21 -3.95 -7.95 -0.26
C LYS A 21 -2.86 -8.94 -0.66
N HIS A 22 -3.22 -10.14 -1.11
CA HIS A 22 -2.28 -11.13 -1.60
C HIS A 22 -1.47 -10.61 -2.79
N HIS A 23 -2.15 -10.07 -3.79
CA HIS A 23 -1.48 -9.49 -4.96
C HIS A 23 -0.60 -8.28 -4.63
N ILE A 24 -1.02 -7.43 -3.68
CA ILE A 24 -0.18 -6.33 -3.19
C ILE A 24 1.10 -6.89 -2.57
N ARG A 25 1.00 -7.95 -1.78
CA ARG A 25 2.16 -8.57 -1.13
C ARG A 25 3.09 -9.24 -2.13
N GLU A 26 2.57 -10.01 -3.09
CA GLU A 26 3.38 -10.58 -4.18
C GLU A 26 4.15 -9.50 -4.93
N LYS A 27 3.46 -8.42 -5.32
CA LYS A 27 4.08 -7.28 -6.00
C LYS A 27 5.11 -6.55 -5.14
N ALA A 28 4.88 -6.46 -3.83
CA ALA A 28 5.83 -5.89 -2.90
C ALA A 28 7.10 -6.74 -2.79
N ILE A 29 6.97 -8.07 -2.76
CA ILE A 29 8.10 -9.01 -2.78
C ILE A 29 8.92 -8.83 -4.06
N ASP A 30 8.28 -8.74 -5.22
CA ASP A 30 8.99 -8.54 -6.50
C ASP A 30 9.75 -7.21 -6.55
N ARG A 31 9.14 -6.14 -6.03
CA ARG A 31 9.80 -4.83 -5.92
C ARG A 31 10.95 -4.85 -4.93
N ALA A 32 10.78 -5.49 -3.78
CA ALA A 32 11.83 -5.66 -2.79
C ALA A 32 13.03 -6.41 -3.37
N ARG A 33 12.79 -7.52 -4.09
CA ARG A 33 13.84 -8.26 -4.83
C ARG A 33 14.58 -7.37 -5.82
N THR A 34 13.82 -6.58 -6.60
CA THR A 34 14.40 -5.64 -7.57
C THR A 34 15.27 -4.59 -6.88
N ARG A 35 14.80 -4.00 -5.76
CA ARG A 35 15.56 -3.01 -5.00
C ARG A 35 16.83 -3.59 -4.39
N ILE A 36 16.77 -4.80 -3.84
CA ILE A 36 17.94 -5.51 -3.30
C ILE A 36 18.98 -5.73 -4.40
N ALA A 37 18.54 -6.24 -5.55
CA ALA A 37 19.41 -6.48 -6.71
C ALA A 37 20.08 -5.19 -7.20
N ILE A 38 19.33 -4.07 -7.30
CA ILE A 38 19.88 -2.77 -7.71
C ILE A 38 20.88 -2.23 -6.68
N ALA A 39 20.63 -2.45 -5.39
CA ALA A 39 21.54 -2.02 -4.32
C ALA A 39 22.84 -2.85 -4.25
N GLY A 40 23.04 -3.83 -5.15
CA GLY A 40 24.19 -4.74 -5.12
C GLY A 40 24.26 -5.59 -3.85
N SER A 41 23.16 -5.67 -3.11
CA SER A 41 23.07 -6.45 -1.88
C SER A 41 22.57 -7.84 -2.22
N ASP A 42 23.17 -8.86 -1.63
CA ASP A 42 22.67 -10.23 -1.80
C ASP A 42 21.46 -10.44 -0.87
N PRO A 43 20.27 -10.82 -1.39
CA PRO A 43 19.10 -11.10 -0.56
C PRO A 43 19.38 -12.17 0.50
N ALA A 44 20.35 -13.08 0.28
CA ALA A 44 20.73 -14.10 1.25
C ALA A 44 21.51 -13.54 2.45
N LYS A 45 21.99 -12.29 2.39
CA LYS A 45 22.70 -11.62 3.49
C LYS A 45 21.78 -10.82 4.40
N LEU A 46 20.51 -10.64 4.01
CA LEU A 46 19.52 -9.94 4.82
C LEU A 46 18.88 -10.91 5.81
N SER A 47 18.60 -10.43 7.02
CA SER A 47 17.82 -11.22 7.97
C SER A 47 16.37 -11.34 7.50
N GLN A 48 15.66 -12.36 7.97
CA GLN A 48 14.23 -12.51 7.72
C GLN A 48 13.42 -11.28 8.17
N GLN A 49 13.86 -10.62 9.24
CA GLN A 49 13.21 -9.41 9.74
C GLN A 49 13.43 -8.22 8.79
N ASP A 50 14.64 -8.07 8.25
CA ASP A 50 14.95 -6.99 7.30
C ASP A 50 14.19 -7.17 5.99
N LEU A 51 14.08 -8.41 5.50
CA LEU A 51 13.29 -8.75 4.33
C LEU A 51 11.81 -8.42 4.55
N GLU A 52 11.25 -8.76 5.72
CA GLU A 52 9.85 -8.43 6.02
C GLU A 52 9.62 -6.93 6.10
N ILE A 53 10.54 -6.17 6.72
CA ILE A 53 10.47 -4.71 6.78
C ILE A 53 10.49 -4.13 5.37
N LEU A 54 11.37 -4.60 4.49
CA LEU A 54 11.48 -4.11 3.12
C LEU A 54 10.20 -4.42 2.32
N VAL A 55 9.67 -5.63 2.43
CA VAL A 55 8.40 -6.00 1.80
C VAL A 55 7.27 -5.12 2.33
N LYS A 56 7.20 -4.87 3.64
CA LYS A 56 6.18 -3.99 4.23
C LYS A 56 6.26 -2.55 3.71
N GLN A 57 7.45 -2.01 3.60
CA GLN A 57 7.65 -0.69 2.99
C GLN A 57 7.12 -0.65 1.55
N GLU A 58 7.42 -1.67 0.74
CA GLU A 58 6.91 -1.76 -0.62
C GLU A 58 5.39 -1.94 -0.69
N GLU A 59 4.80 -2.73 0.21
CA GLU A 59 3.34 -2.86 0.33
C GLU A 59 2.68 -1.49 0.59
N ASP A 60 3.27 -0.68 1.47
CA ASP A 60 2.71 0.62 1.84
C ASP A 60 2.85 1.65 0.72
N VAL A 61 3.96 1.62 -0.01
CA VAL A 61 4.14 2.41 -1.25
C VAL A 61 3.07 2.04 -2.29
N ILE A 62 2.82 0.74 -2.49
CA ILE A 62 1.78 0.28 -3.43
C ILE A 62 0.40 0.76 -2.99
N LYS A 63 0.05 0.61 -1.71
CA LYS A 63 -1.24 1.07 -1.16
C LYS A 63 -1.42 2.57 -1.32
N SER A 64 -0.39 3.38 -1.03
CA SER A 64 -0.45 4.84 -1.21
C SER A 64 -0.69 5.20 -2.68
N SER A 65 0.06 4.58 -3.59
CA SER A 65 -0.07 4.83 -5.01
C SER A 65 -1.45 4.43 -5.56
N MET A 66 -2.01 3.32 -5.09
CA MET A 66 -3.38 2.92 -5.44
C MET A 66 -4.41 3.91 -4.91
N LYS A 67 -4.24 4.44 -3.69
CA LYS A 67 -5.12 5.46 -3.12
C LYS A 67 -5.06 6.75 -3.94
N GLU A 68 -3.86 7.24 -4.24
CA GLU A 68 -3.66 8.44 -5.05
C GLU A 68 -4.26 8.30 -6.45
N LYS A 69 -3.94 7.20 -7.15
CA LYS A 69 -4.51 6.91 -8.48
C LYS A 69 -6.03 6.72 -8.42
N GLY A 70 -6.55 6.14 -7.35
CA GLY A 70 -7.98 5.99 -7.12
C GLY A 70 -8.68 7.33 -6.96
N VAL A 71 -8.10 8.26 -6.19
CA VAL A 71 -8.61 9.62 -6.07
C VAL A 71 -8.57 10.32 -7.43
N LEU A 72 -7.46 10.25 -8.16
CA LEU A 72 -7.34 10.83 -9.50
C LEU A 72 -8.37 10.25 -10.47
N ALA A 73 -8.62 8.93 -10.43
CA ALA A 73 -9.64 8.29 -11.25
C ALA A 73 -11.05 8.82 -10.93
N VAL A 74 -11.38 9.00 -9.65
CA VAL A 74 -12.66 9.61 -9.24
C VAL A 74 -12.75 11.06 -9.74
N LEU A 75 -11.69 11.87 -9.58
CA LEU A 75 -11.68 13.25 -10.06
C LEU A 75 -11.86 13.33 -11.59
N ALA A 76 -11.24 12.42 -12.34
CA ALA A 76 -11.39 12.33 -13.79
C ALA A 76 -12.83 11.97 -14.19
N LEU A 77 -13.48 11.04 -13.49
CA LEU A 77 -14.89 10.70 -13.72
C LEU A 77 -15.82 11.88 -13.42
N LEU A 78 -15.45 12.76 -12.50
CA LEU A 78 -16.18 13.99 -12.19
C LEU A 78 -15.90 15.13 -13.19
N GLY A 79 -15.06 14.90 -14.20
CA GLY A 79 -14.68 15.92 -15.19
C GLY A 79 -13.74 16.99 -14.64
N ILE A 80 -13.09 16.75 -13.50
CA ILE A 80 -12.12 17.69 -12.93
C ILE A 80 -10.80 17.50 -13.69
N ASN A 81 -10.48 18.46 -14.55
CA ASN A 81 -9.21 18.46 -15.27
C ASN A 81 -8.10 19.09 -14.40
N LEU A 82 -7.31 18.26 -13.72
CA LEU A 82 -6.16 18.71 -12.90
C LEU A 82 -4.94 19.10 -13.73
N PHE A 83 -4.94 18.81 -15.04
CA PHE A 83 -3.83 19.06 -15.96
C PHE A 83 -4.22 20.08 -17.06
N GLY A 84 -5.28 20.85 -16.83
CA GLY A 84 -5.71 21.95 -17.68
C GLY A 84 -4.91 23.23 -17.46
#